data_AF-A0A068LLM4-F1
#
_entry.id   AF-A0A068LLM4-F1
#
_cell.length_a   1.000
_cell.length_b   1.000
_cell.length_c   1.000
_cell.angle_alpha   90.00
_cell.angle_beta   90.00
_cell.angle_gamma   90.00
#
_symmetry.space_group_name_H-M   'P 1'
#
loop_
_entity.id
_entity.type
_entity.pdbx_description
1 polymer ?
#
loop_
_entity_poly.entity_id
_entity_poly.type
_entity_poly.pdbx_seq_one_letter_code
_entity_poly.pdbx_strand_id
1 'polypeptide(L)'
;SFMNGICGIMALASAQVYSAFDFNCPCLPGYNTAYSAGILLAPPLVLFLLGLVMNNNVSVLAEEWKRPPGRRAKDPAVLRYMFCSMAQRALIAPVVWVAVTLLDGKCFLCAFCTAVPVTVLGNGSLAPGLSRPELTRLLARVPCPDIYDGDWLLARDVAVRYL
;
A
#
# COMPACT_ATOMS: atom_id res chain seq x y z
N SER A 1 0.46 29.97 2.66
CA SER A 1 0.65 28.95 3.72
C SER A 1 -0.59 28.12 4.05
N PHE A 2 -1.82 28.57 3.76
CA PHE A 2 -3.07 27.79 3.85
C PHE A 2 -3.55 27.19 2.49
N MET A 3 -2.77 27.37 1.42
CA MET A 3 -3.17 27.09 0.02
C MET A 3 -3.34 25.60 -0.35
N ASN A 4 -3.28 24.69 0.61
CA ASN A 4 -3.54 23.25 0.44
C ASN A 4 -4.34 22.67 1.62
N GLY A 5 -5.20 23.47 2.28
CA GLY A 5 -6.01 23.00 3.43
C GLY A 5 -6.78 21.70 3.13
N ILE A 6 -7.33 21.56 1.92
CA ILE A 6 -8.00 20.32 1.45
C ILE A 6 -7.02 19.14 1.37
N CYS A 7 -5.80 19.34 0.87
CA CYS A 7 -4.80 18.28 0.78
C CYS A 7 -4.33 17.85 2.19
N GLY A 8 -4.19 18.79 3.12
CA GLY A 8 -3.88 18.50 4.52
C GLY A 8 -4.99 17.72 5.22
N ILE A 9 -6.25 18.10 5.02
CA ILE A 9 -7.42 17.37 5.55
C ILE A 9 -7.48 15.97 4.95
N MET A 10 -7.29 15.80 3.64
CA MET A 10 -7.29 14.48 3.01
C MET A 10 -6.14 13.59 3.50
N ALA A 11 -4.95 14.16 3.72
CA ALA A 11 -3.84 13.42 4.31
C ALA A 11 -4.16 12.95 5.74
N LEU A 12 -4.67 13.84 6.59
CA LEU A 12 -5.10 13.47 7.94
C LEU A 12 -6.22 12.43 7.91
N ALA A 13 -7.21 12.61 7.05
CA ALA A 13 -8.30 11.64 6.86
C ALA A 13 -7.77 10.28 6.42
N SER A 14 -6.81 10.21 5.49
CA SER A 14 -6.20 8.94 5.07
C SER A 14 -5.50 8.22 6.23
N ALA A 15 -4.78 8.95 7.10
CA ALA A 15 -4.15 8.37 8.28
C ALA A 15 -5.18 7.88 9.31
N GLN A 16 -6.28 8.63 9.51
CA GLN A 16 -7.38 8.24 10.40
C GLN A 16 -8.18 7.04 9.87
N VAL A 17 -8.37 6.95 8.56
CA VAL A 17 -9.00 5.77 7.95
C VAL A 17 -8.10 4.55 8.12
N TYR A 18 -6.78 4.70 7.99
CA TYR A 18 -5.86 3.60 8.25
C TYR A 18 -5.89 3.14 9.71
N SER A 19 -5.91 4.07 10.68
CA SER A 19 -5.97 3.70 12.10
C SER A 19 -7.29 3.03 12.48
N ALA A 20 -8.39 3.38 11.82
CA ALA A 20 -9.68 2.73 11.97
C ALA A 20 -9.80 1.41 11.16
N PHE A 21 -8.89 1.15 10.24
CA PHE A 21 -8.90 -0.04 9.41
C PHE A 21 -8.31 -1.23 10.17
N ASP A 22 -9.14 -2.25 10.40
CA ASP A 22 -8.71 -3.46 11.06
C ASP A 22 -8.01 -4.41 10.07
N PHE A 23 -6.68 -4.34 10.04
CA PHE A 23 -5.86 -5.16 9.16
C PHE A 23 -5.81 -6.62 9.65
N ASN A 24 -6.57 -7.49 8.99
CA ASN A 24 -6.58 -8.93 9.25
C ASN A 24 -5.93 -9.71 8.10
N CYS A 25 -4.75 -10.29 8.33
CA CYS A 25 -4.05 -11.11 7.34
C CYS A 25 -4.76 -12.48 7.19
N PRO A 26 -5.01 -12.98 5.97
CA PRO A 26 -5.71 -14.25 5.76
C PRO A 26 -4.87 -15.50 6.14
N CYS A 27 -3.58 -15.34 6.39
CA CYS A 27 -2.64 -16.39 6.80
C CYS A 27 -2.69 -17.67 5.93
N LEU A 28 -2.90 -17.46 4.63
CA LEU A 28 -3.01 -18.48 3.60
C LEU A 28 -1.90 -18.28 2.55
N PRO A 29 -1.20 -19.36 2.15
CA PRO A 29 -0.14 -19.25 1.16
C PRO A 29 -0.68 -18.68 -0.16
N GLY A 30 0.00 -17.68 -0.72
CA GLY A 30 -0.39 -16.98 -1.95
C GLY A 30 -1.39 -15.82 -1.75
N TYR A 31 -2.39 -15.99 -0.88
CA TYR A 31 -3.38 -14.93 -0.60
C TYR A 31 -2.78 -13.78 0.23
N ASN A 32 -1.82 -14.06 1.11
CA ASN A 32 -1.20 -13.03 1.94
C ASN A 32 -0.57 -11.90 1.12
N THR A 33 0.16 -12.24 0.06
CA THR A 33 0.79 -11.26 -0.84
C THR A 33 -0.24 -10.48 -1.64
N ALA A 34 -1.26 -11.15 -2.18
CA ALA A 34 -2.32 -10.50 -2.93
C ALA A 34 -3.16 -9.54 -2.06
N TYR A 35 -3.52 -9.97 -0.85
CA TYR A 35 -4.27 -9.17 0.12
C TYR A 35 -3.48 -7.92 0.52
N SER A 36 -2.21 -8.10 0.89
CA SER A 36 -1.33 -6.99 1.28
C SER A 36 -1.09 -6.02 0.13
N ALA A 37 -0.84 -6.51 -1.09
CA ALA A 37 -0.73 -5.66 -2.27
C ALA A 37 -2.04 -4.89 -2.54
N GLY A 38 -3.18 -5.51 -2.32
CA GLY A 38 -4.50 -4.87 -2.40
C GLY A 38 -4.63 -3.69 -1.43
N ILE A 39 -4.30 -3.89 -0.16
CA ILE A 39 -4.34 -2.82 0.87
C ILE A 39 -3.30 -1.72 0.61
N LEU A 40 -2.15 -2.07 0.03
CA LEU A 40 -1.11 -1.11 -0.29
C LEU A 40 -1.42 -0.29 -1.55
N LEU A 41 -2.17 -0.83 -2.52
CA LEU A 41 -2.38 -0.18 -3.83
C LEU A 41 -3.81 0.37 -4.03
N ALA A 42 -4.84 -0.36 -3.59
CA ALA A 42 -6.22 0.02 -3.88
C ALA A 42 -6.67 1.30 -3.14
N PRO A 43 -6.44 1.48 -1.83
CA PRO A 43 -6.81 2.71 -1.14
C PRO A 43 -6.06 3.95 -1.67
N PRO A 44 -4.73 3.91 -1.92
CA PRO A 44 -4.04 5.02 -2.58
C PRO A 44 -4.60 5.37 -3.95
N LEU A 45 -4.98 4.38 -4.76
CA LEU A 45 -5.60 4.62 -6.06
C LEU A 45 -6.95 5.34 -5.90
N VAL A 46 -7.80 4.89 -4.97
CA VAL A 46 -9.09 5.54 -4.68
C VAL A 46 -8.88 6.97 -4.17
N LEU A 47 -7.94 7.19 -3.24
CA LEU A 47 -7.62 8.51 -2.71
C LEU A 47 -7.07 9.45 -3.80
N PHE A 48 -6.26 8.94 -4.72
CA PHE A 48 -5.75 9.71 -5.85
C PHE A 48 -6.89 10.16 -6.76
N LEU A 49 -7.79 9.24 -7.13
CA LEU A 49 -8.96 9.55 -7.95
C LEU A 49 -9.89 10.56 -7.24
N LEU A 50 -10.12 10.38 -5.94
CA LEU A 50 -10.91 11.31 -5.13
C LEU A 50 -10.27 12.71 -5.13
N GLY A 51 -8.95 12.80 -4.97
CA GLY A 51 -8.22 14.06 -5.03
C GLY A 51 -8.29 14.76 -6.39
N LEU A 52 -8.37 13.99 -7.50
CA LEU A 52 -8.61 14.55 -8.82
C LEU A 52 -10.06 15.04 -8.97
N VAL A 53 -11.05 14.26 -8.51
CA VAL A 53 -12.49 14.61 -8.60
C VAL A 53 -12.83 15.84 -7.77
N MET A 54 -12.24 15.99 -6.58
CA MET A 54 -12.44 17.15 -5.72
C MET A 54 -11.82 18.44 -6.28
N ASN A 55 -11.02 18.37 -7.35
CA ASN A 55 -10.43 19.54 -7.96
C ASN A 55 -11.40 20.19 -8.95
N ASN A 56 -11.90 21.38 -8.62
CA ASN A 56 -12.83 22.14 -9.47
C ASN A 56 -12.30 22.42 -10.89
N ASN A 57 -10.98 22.35 -11.10
CA ASN A 57 -10.37 22.61 -12.40
C ASN A 57 -10.32 21.36 -13.32
N VAL A 58 -10.68 20.16 -12.82
CA VAL A 58 -10.62 18.91 -13.61
C VAL A 58 -11.63 18.92 -14.76
N SER A 59 -12.82 19.52 -14.55
CA SER A 59 -13.85 19.67 -15.59
C SER A 59 -13.38 20.59 -16.71
N VAL A 60 -12.79 21.74 -16.36
CA VAL A 60 -12.20 22.69 -17.32
C VAL A 60 -11.07 22.03 -18.12
N LEU A 61 -10.23 21.22 -17.45
CA LEU A 61 -9.15 20.48 -18.12
C LEU A 61 -9.70 19.44 -19.11
N ALA A 62 -10.73 18.69 -18.70
CA ALA A 62 -11.38 17.68 -19.54
C ALA A 62 -12.07 18.29 -20.77
N GLU A 63 -12.74 19.44 -20.61
CA GLU A 63 -13.36 20.17 -21.71
C GLU A 63 -12.32 20.68 -22.73
N GLU A 64 -11.23 21.28 -22.27
CA GLU A 64 -10.15 21.75 -23.16
C GLU A 64 -9.43 20.58 -23.87
N TRP A 65 -9.29 19.43 -23.21
CA TRP A 65 -8.72 18.23 -23.83
C TRP A 65 -9.61 17.65 -24.93
N LYS A 66 -10.94 17.65 -24.73
CA LYS A 66 -11.94 17.16 -25.68
C LYS A 66 -12.04 18.02 -26.95
N ARG A 67 -11.67 19.31 -26.88
CA ARG A 67 -11.68 20.21 -28.05
C ARG A 67 -10.62 19.78 -29.09
N PRO A 68 -10.95 19.79 -30.39
CA PRO A 68 -10.01 19.40 -31.45
C PRO A 68 -8.79 20.35 -31.51
N PRO A 69 -7.63 19.85 -31.95
CA PRO A 69 -6.42 20.66 -32.10
C PRO A 69 -6.70 21.82 -33.09
N GLY A 70 -6.49 23.06 -32.63
CA GLY A 70 -6.83 24.29 -33.37
C GLY A 70 -8.03 25.07 -32.82
N ARG A 71 -8.86 24.46 -31.96
CA ARG A 71 -9.96 25.14 -31.22
C ARG A 71 -9.71 25.24 -29.70
N ARG A 72 -8.51 24.88 -29.23
CA ARG A 72 -8.12 25.01 -27.82
C ARG A 72 -7.83 26.46 -27.49
N ALA A 73 -8.41 26.95 -26.41
CA ALA A 73 -8.16 28.31 -25.94
C ALA A 73 -6.83 28.42 -25.18
N LYS A 74 -6.32 27.28 -24.69
CA LYS A 74 -5.06 27.20 -23.94
C LYS A 74 -3.98 26.43 -24.70
N ASP A 75 -2.75 26.92 -24.56
CA ASP A 75 -1.56 26.25 -25.05
C ASP A 75 -1.43 24.84 -24.42
N PRO A 76 -1.12 23.79 -25.19
CA PRO A 76 -0.85 22.46 -24.64
C PRO A 76 0.17 22.44 -23.49
N ALA A 77 1.16 23.34 -23.47
CA ALA A 77 2.13 23.44 -22.38
C ALA A 77 1.46 23.85 -21.04
N VAL A 78 0.52 24.80 -21.10
CA VAL A 78 -0.23 25.28 -19.93
C VAL A 78 -1.18 24.19 -19.43
N LEU A 79 -1.83 23.44 -20.32
CA LEU A 79 -2.68 22.32 -19.94
C LEU A 79 -1.88 21.20 -19.24
N ARG A 80 -0.68 20.88 -19.74
CA ARG A 80 0.23 19.92 -19.09
C ARG A 80 0.66 20.40 -17.71
N TYR A 81 1.04 21.67 -17.57
CA TYR A 81 1.40 22.24 -16.28
C TYR A 81 0.23 22.20 -15.29
N MET A 82 -0.97 22.57 -15.73
CA MET A 82 -2.18 22.48 -14.92
C MET A 82 -2.43 21.04 -14.46
N PHE A 83 -2.36 20.05 -15.35
CA PHE A 83 -2.51 18.64 -14.98
C PHE A 83 -1.45 18.17 -13.98
N CYS A 84 -0.17 18.46 -14.22
CA CYS A 84 0.91 18.10 -13.31
C CYS A 84 0.71 18.73 -11.92
N SER A 85 0.31 20.00 -11.85
CA SER A 85 0.06 20.68 -10.58
C SER A 85 -1.11 20.04 -9.82
N MET A 86 -2.18 19.62 -10.52
CA MET A 86 -3.30 18.91 -9.91
C MET A 86 -2.89 17.52 -9.42
N ALA A 87 -2.18 16.75 -10.24
CA ALA A 87 -1.72 15.40 -9.90
C ALA A 87 -0.77 15.43 -8.70
N GLN A 88 0.17 16.38 -8.65
CA GLN A 88 1.07 16.57 -7.52
C GLN A 88 0.31 16.78 -6.20
N ARG A 89 -0.78 17.54 -6.22
CA ARG A 89 -1.61 17.78 -5.03
C ARG A 89 -2.44 16.54 -4.64
N ALA A 90 -3.02 15.86 -5.63
CA ALA A 90 -3.80 14.65 -5.41
C ALA A 90 -2.95 13.47 -4.89
N LEU A 91 -1.64 13.46 -5.18
CA LEU A 91 -0.69 12.42 -4.73
C LEU A 91 -0.35 12.49 -3.24
N ILE A 92 -0.63 13.61 -2.55
CA ILE A 92 -0.24 13.78 -1.13
C ILE A 92 -0.91 12.72 -0.24
N ALA A 93 -2.23 12.53 -0.33
CA ALA A 93 -2.95 11.55 0.48
C ALA A 93 -2.54 10.09 0.17
N PRO A 94 -2.42 9.66 -1.10
CA PRO A 94 -1.84 8.36 -1.48
C PRO A 94 -0.46 8.10 -0.87
N VAL A 95 0.44 9.09 -0.93
CA VAL A 95 1.80 8.95 -0.36
C VAL A 95 1.73 8.80 1.16
N VAL A 96 0.88 9.58 1.83
CA VAL A 96 0.69 9.49 3.28
C VAL A 96 0.12 8.12 3.66
N TRP A 97 -0.86 7.59 2.93
CA TRP A 97 -1.39 6.24 3.16
C TRP A 97 -0.29 5.17 3.08
N VAL A 98 0.49 5.18 1.99
CA VAL A 98 1.58 4.21 1.80
C VAL A 98 2.61 4.33 2.91
N ALA A 99 3.00 5.56 3.28
CA ALA A 99 3.95 5.80 4.36
C ALA A 99 3.45 5.26 5.70
N VAL A 100 2.21 5.56 6.09
CA VAL A 100 1.62 5.07 7.35
C VAL A 100 1.50 3.54 7.34
N THR A 101 1.06 2.97 6.21
CA THR A 101 0.91 1.51 6.06
C THR A 101 2.25 0.77 6.18
N LEU A 102 3.32 1.34 5.62
CA LEU A 102 4.66 0.78 5.72
C LEU A 102 5.27 0.98 7.10
N LEU A 103 5.02 2.11 7.77
CA LEU A 103 5.48 2.38 9.13
C LEU A 103 4.84 1.46 10.17
N ASP A 104 3.58 1.06 9.97
CA ASP A 104 2.92 0.06 10.82
C ASP A 104 3.44 -1.37 10.56
N GLY A 105 4.03 -1.63 9.39
CA GLY A 105 4.72 -2.87 9.05
C GLY A 105 3.84 -4.11 8.85
N LYS A 106 2.59 -4.13 9.34
CA LYS A 106 1.68 -5.30 9.24
C LYS A 106 1.44 -5.78 7.80
N CYS A 107 1.30 -4.84 6.86
CA CYS A 107 1.13 -5.13 5.45
C CYS A 107 2.40 -5.76 4.84
N PHE A 108 3.58 -5.29 5.25
CA PHE A 108 4.86 -5.82 4.78
C PHE A 108 5.11 -7.23 5.35
N LEU A 109 4.85 -7.40 6.66
CA LEU A 109 4.88 -8.69 7.35
C LEU A 109 4.00 -9.73 6.65
N CYS A 110 2.74 -9.40 6.39
CA CYS A 110 1.81 -10.31 5.71
C CYS A 110 2.30 -10.61 4.27
N ALA A 111 2.77 -9.63 3.51
CA ALA A 111 3.22 -9.83 2.14
C ALA A 111 4.43 -10.77 2.00
N PHE A 112 5.41 -10.63 2.88
CA PHE A 112 6.74 -11.25 2.75
C PHE A 112 7.04 -12.38 3.76
N CYS A 113 6.10 -12.72 4.65
CA CYS A 113 6.26 -13.80 5.63
C CYS A 113 6.77 -15.13 5.02
N THR A 114 6.33 -15.49 3.80
CA THR A 114 6.75 -16.73 3.13
C THR A 114 8.14 -16.70 2.51
N ALA A 115 8.78 -15.52 2.43
CA ALA A 115 10.09 -15.31 1.81
C ALA A 115 11.23 -15.16 2.84
N VAL A 116 10.93 -15.31 4.14
CA VAL A 116 11.90 -15.16 5.22
C VAL A 116 12.97 -16.25 5.15
N PRO A 117 14.28 -15.92 5.25
CA PRO A 117 15.36 -16.90 5.19
C PRO A 117 15.47 -17.69 6.50
N VAL A 118 14.68 -18.77 6.61
CA VAL A 118 14.63 -19.66 7.79
C VAL A 118 15.97 -20.33 8.08
N THR A 119 16.80 -20.57 7.06
CA THR A 119 18.13 -21.18 7.23
C THR A 119 19.11 -20.30 8.02
N VAL A 120 18.90 -18.99 8.03
CA VAL A 120 19.76 -18.02 8.71
C VAL A 120 19.12 -17.53 10.01
N LEU A 121 17.81 -17.31 10.01
CA LEU A 121 17.08 -16.71 11.14
C LEU A 121 16.47 -17.73 12.10
N GLY A 122 16.27 -18.98 11.65
CA GLY A 122 15.66 -20.04 12.42
C GLY A 122 16.62 -21.20 12.67
N ASN A 123 16.04 -22.36 12.99
CA ASN A 123 16.79 -23.59 13.14
C ASN A 123 17.14 -24.16 11.76
N GLY A 124 18.22 -23.63 11.17
CA GLY A 124 18.69 -23.99 9.83
C GLY A 124 19.06 -25.46 9.64
N SER A 125 19.19 -26.24 10.72
CA SER A 125 19.40 -27.69 10.67
C SER A 125 18.12 -28.48 10.34
N LEU A 126 16.95 -27.95 10.69
CA LEU A 126 15.64 -28.58 10.48
C LEU A 126 14.96 -28.11 9.18
N ALA A 127 15.30 -26.91 8.70
CA ALA A 127 14.75 -26.34 7.48
C ALA A 127 14.89 -27.22 6.21
N PRO A 128 16.01 -27.93 5.98
CA PRO A 128 16.17 -28.82 4.82
C PRO A 128 15.29 -30.08 4.88
N GLY A 129 14.75 -30.42 6.06
CA GLY A 129 13.92 -31.60 6.28
C GLY A 129 12.44 -31.40 5.92
N LEU A 130 12.00 -30.15 5.66
CA LEU A 130 10.61 -29.85 5.28
C LEU A 130 10.45 -29.71 3.77
N SER A 131 9.30 -30.15 3.25
CA SER A 131 8.96 -29.85 1.87
C SER A 131 8.67 -28.35 1.69
N ARG A 132 9.02 -27.79 0.53
CA ARG A 132 8.75 -26.38 0.20
C ARG A 132 7.29 -25.94 0.48
N PRO A 133 6.24 -26.70 0.06
CA PRO A 133 4.86 -26.27 0.31
C PRO A 133 4.46 -26.29 1.79
N GLU A 134 5.02 -27.20 2.59
CA GLU A 134 4.80 -27.22 4.05
C GLU A 134 5.46 -26.03 4.71
N LEU A 135 6.70 -25.71 4.33
CA LEU A 135 7.40 -24.53 4.81
C LEU A 135 6.64 -23.24 4.46
N THR A 136 6.17 -23.09 3.22
CA THR A 136 5.38 -21.93 2.81
C THR A 136 4.07 -21.81 3.59
N ARG A 137 3.37 -22.93 3.87
CA ARG A 137 2.15 -22.93 4.70
C ARG A 137 2.42 -22.50 6.14
N LEU A 138 3.51 -22.97 6.73
CA LEU A 138 3.90 -22.63 8.09
C LEU A 138 4.30 -21.14 8.18
N LEU A 139 5.13 -20.67 7.25
CA LEU A 139 5.56 -19.27 7.18
C LEU A 139 4.40 -18.31 6.87
N ALA A 140 3.40 -18.73 6.08
CA ALA A 140 2.22 -17.93 5.81
C ALA A 140 1.41 -17.58 7.07
N ARG A 141 1.59 -18.32 8.17
CA ARG A 141 0.89 -18.11 9.44
C ARG A 141 1.63 -17.21 10.42
N VAL A 142 2.89 -16.85 10.17
CA VAL A 142 3.70 -15.95 11.02
C VAL A 142 2.95 -14.66 11.44
N PRO A 143 2.20 -13.98 10.54
CA PRO A 143 1.46 -12.78 10.93
C PRO A 143 0.36 -13.03 11.98
N CYS A 144 -0.20 -14.25 12.04
CA CYS A 144 -1.31 -14.62 12.90
C CYS A 144 -0.82 -15.34 14.17
N PRO A 145 -0.80 -14.69 15.35
CA PRO A 145 -0.26 -15.30 16.57
C PRO A 145 -1.04 -16.55 17.01
N ASP A 146 -2.37 -16.56 16.84
CA ASP A 146 -3.23 -17.65 17.35
C ASP A 146 -3.16 -18.95 16.54
N ILE A 147 -2.56 -18.92 15.35
CA ILE A 147 -2.52 -20.05 14.40
C ILE A 147 -1.08 -20.48 14.10
N TYR A 148 -0.09 -19.74 14.62
CA TYR A 148 1.31 -20.01 14.33
C TYR A 148 1.89 -21.09 15.24
N ASP A 149 2.11 -22.29 14.69
CA ASP A 149 2.70 -23.43 15.41
C ASP A 149 4.16 -23.70 15.03
N GLY A 150 4.87 -22.66 14.57
CA GLY A 150 6.20 -22.76 13.95
C GLY A 150 7.38 -22.36 14.82
N ASP A 151 7.19 -22.05 16.10
CA ASP A 151 8.25 -21.49 16.96
C ASP A 151 9.47 -22.41 17.13
N TRP A 152 9.29 -23.72 16.99
CA TRP A 152 10.37 -24.71 16.99
C TRP A 152 11.33 -24.56 15.79
N LEU A 153 10.84 -23.99 14.68
CA LEU A 153 11.61 -23.77 13.46
C LEU A 153 12.09 -22.31 13.36
N LEU A 154 11.20 -21.36 13.61
CA LEU A 154 11.47 -19.94 13.52
C LEU A 154 10.66 -19.24 14.61
N ALA A 155 11.34 -18.59 15.56
CA ALA A 155 10.65 -17.81 16.57
C ALA A 155 9.88 -16.66 15.91
N ARG A 156 8.57 -16.55 16.19
CA ARG A 156 7.71 -15.54 15.57
C ARG A 156 8.26 -14.12 15.73
N ASP A 157 8.74 -13.77 16.92
CA ASP A 157 9.25 -12.43 17.21
C ASP A 157 10.49 -12.07 16.39
N VAL A 158 11.31 -13.06 16.00
CA VAL A 158 12.47 -12.84 15.12
C VAL A 158 12.00 -12.51 13.72
N ALA A 159 11.02 -13.26 13.21
CA ALA A 159 10.45 -13.00 11.89
C ALA A 159 9.73 -11.64 11.84
N VAL A 160 9.00 -11.28 12.89
CA VAL A 160 8.27 -10.01 13.00
C VAL A 160 9.19 -8.80 13.15
N ARG A 161 10.37 -8.95 13.77
CA ARG A 161 11.34 -7.85 13.89
C ARG A 161 12.26 -7.72 12.68
N TYR A 162 12.47 -8.81 11.96
CA TYR A 162 13.25 -8.82 10.73
C TYR A 162 12.52 -8.13 9.57
N LEU A 163 11.20 -8.34 9.50
CA LEU A 163 10.29 -7.72 8.53
C LEU A 163 9.80 -6.36 9.03
#